data_AF-A0A8S3UNC2-F1
#
_entry.id   AF-A0A8S3UNC2-F1
#
_cell.length_a   1.000
_cell.length_b   1.000
_cell.length_c   1.000
_cell.angle_alpha   90.00
_cell.angle_beta   90.00
_cell.angle_gamma   90.00
#
_symmetry.space_group_name_H-M   'P 1'
#
loop_
_entity.id
_entity.type
_entity.pdbx_description
1 polymer ?
#
loop_
_entity_poly.entity_id
_entity_poly.type
_entity_poly.pdbx_seq_one_letter_code
_entity_poly.pdbx_strand_id
1 'polypeptide(L)'
;MERDIQDGQTETVIPSFRSRNYVSLFNDNDLEHNLNEAYQKMHRSLEEYINRGSNWIIRKVVHLEARTVKYAPINGSSYMQLPSAIKLCKGVINIQNDDNKCFLWSVLAAIHPTDNNAHRVHKYKPFENELNTTGLDFPVPIKQVEKFEKLNNLSINVFGYEGEQIFPLALSKSETAIKVLTCCIYQTKNNHTIV
;
A
#
# COMPACT_ATOMS: atom_id res chain seq x y z
N MET A 1 -10.65 32.92 10.21
CA MET A 1 -12.07 33.21 9.99
C MET A 1 -12.49 34.34 10.89
N GLU A 2 -13.55 35.02 10.51
CA GLU A 2 -14.12 36.12 11.29
C GLU A 2 -15.63 36.03 11.35
N ARG A 3 -16.23 36.54 12.43
CA ARG A 3 -17.68 36.76 12.54
C ARG A 3 -17.93 38.04 13.31
N ASP A 4 -19.01 38.71 13.00
CA ASP A 4 -19.44 39.90 13.73
C ASP A 4 -20.31 39.51 14.93
N ILE A 5 -20.04 40.15 16.06
CA ILE A 5 -20.78 39.99 17.32
C ILE A 5 -21.67 41.23 17.51
N GLN A 6 -22.73 41.13 18.32
CA GLN A 6 -23.78 42.15 18.50
C GLN A 6 -23.33 43.52 19.05
N ASP A 7 -22.04 43.78 19.23
CA ASP A 7 -21.49 45.06 19.71
C ASP A 7 -20.52 45.74 18.72
N GLY A 8 -20.56 45.35 17.44
CA GLY A 8 -19.64 45.87 16.41
C GLY A 8 -18.19 45.37 16.57
N GLN A 9 -17.98 44.40 17.46
CA GLN A 9 -16.71 43.70 17.63
C GLN A 9 -16.67 42.49 16.70
N THR A 10 -15.51 42.26 16.08
CA THR A 10 -15.27 41.10 15.22
C THR A 10 -14.51 40.03 16.01
N GLU A 11 -15.05 38.82 16.08
CA GLU A 11 -14.34 37.67 16.63
C GLU A 11 -13.51 37.02 15.52
N THR A 12 -12.26 36.68 15.81
CA THR A 12 -11.39 35.96 14.86
C THR A 12 -10.91 34.64 15.43
N VAL A 13 -10.99 33.58 14.62
CA VAL A 13 -10.51 32.23 14.96
C VAL A 13 -9.67 31.65 13.85
N ILE A 14 -8.71 30.79 14.22
CA ILE A 14 -7.83 30.07 13.30
C ILE A 14 -8.09 28.56 13.43
N PRO A 15 -9.13 28.04 12.77
CA PRO A 15 -9.38 26.60 12.76
C PRO A 15 -8.42 25.89 11.83
N SER A 16 -8.11 24.62 12.14
CA SER A 16 -7.29 23.76 11.29
C SER A 16 -8.15 22.66 10.66
N PHE A 17 -8.05 22.50 9.35
CA PHE A 17 -8.71 21.41 8.61
C PHE A 17 -7.65 20.46 8.08
N ARG A 18 -7.87 19.15 8.24
CA ARG A 18 -6.90 18.13 7.82
C ARG A 18 -7.56 17.11 6.91
N SER A 19 -6.89 16.81 5.80
CA SER A 19 -7.25 15.69 4.94
C SER A 19 -7.01 14.34 5.65
N ARG A 20 -7.38 13.22 5.03
CA ARG A 20 -6.87 11.90 5.47
C ARG A 20 -5.45 11.71 4.91
N ASN A 21 -4.77 10.66 5.36
CA ASN A 21 -3.54 10.20 4.72
C ASN A 21 -3.91 9.45 3.44
N TYR A 22 -3.27 9.81 2.33
CA TYR A 22 -3.44 9.13 1.05
C TYR A 22 -2.12 8.49 0.66
N VAL A 23 -2.18 7.24 0.26
CA VAL A 23 -1.02 6.45 -0.15
C VAL A 23 -1.11 6.31 -1.65
N SER A 24 -0.31 7.09 -2.38
CA SER A 24 -0.16 6.96 -3.84
C SER A 24 1.15 6.25 -4.13
N LEU A 25 1.07 5.03 -4.63
CA LEU A 25 2.23 4.15 -4.73
C LEU A 25 2.85 4.16 -6.13
N PHE A 26 2.05 4.24 -7.21
CA PHE A 26 2.60 3.97 -8.57
C PHE A 26 1.91 4.67 -9.76
N ASN A 27 0.87 5.51 -9.58
CA ASN A 27 0.14 6.08 -10.72
C ASN A 27 -0.12 7.59 -10.56
N ASP A 28 0.18 8.38 -11.59
CA ASP A 28 -0.07 9.83 -11.61
C ASP A 28 -1.57 10.15 -11.53
N ASN A 29 -2.41 9.29 -12.13
CA ASN A 29 -3.86 9.40 -12.02
C ASN A 29 -4.34 9.16 -10.58
N ASP A 30 -3.67 8.28 -9.82
CA ASP A 30 -3.99 8.05 -8.41
C ASP A 30 -3.59 9.26 -7.56
N LEU A 31 -2.54 10.00 -7.95
CA LEU A 31 -2.14 11.23 -7.26
C LEU A 31 -3.19 12.34 -7.43
N GLU A 32 -3.65 12.61 -8.65
CA GLU A 32 -4.65 13.64 -8.91
C GLU A 32 -5.97 13.32 -8.19
N HIS A 33 -6.42 12.07 -8.27
CA HIS A 33 -7.60 11.61 -7.55
C HIS A 33 -7.46 11.81 -6.03
N ASN A 34 -6.33 11.40 -5.45
CA ASN A 34 -6.07 11.55 -4.01
C ASN A 34 -6.00 13.02 -3.58
N LEU A 35 -5.41 13.90 -4.39
CA LEU A 35 -5.38 15.34 -4.12
C LEU A 35 -6.78 15.94 -4.16
N ASN A 36 -7.61 15.54 -5.12
CA ASN A 36 -8.99 15.99 -5.20
C ASN A 36 -9.80 15.52 -3.98
N GLU A 37 -9.69 14.24 -3.61
CA GLU A 37 -10.31 13.71 -2.38
C GLU A 37 -9.86 14.45 -1.12
N ALA A 38 -8.56 14.78 -1.02
CA ALA A 38 -8.02 15.56 0.09
C ALA A 38 -8.64 16.96 0.15
N TYR A 39 -8.75 17.63 -1.00
CA TYR A 39 -9.38 18.93 -1.14
C TYR A 39 -10.87 18.87 -0.75
N GLN A 40 -11.62 17.92 -1.30
CA GLN A 40 -13.05 17.76 -1.02
C GLN A 40 -13.33 17.52 0.47
N LYS A 41 -12.49 16.73 1.15
CA LYS A 41 -12.61 16.54 2.60
C LYS A 41 -12.38 17.85 3.37
N MET A 42 -11.33 18.60 3.03
CA MET A 42 -11.05 19.88 3.69
C MET A 42 -12.16 20.90 3.44
N HIS A 43 -12.67 20.96 2.20
CA HIS A 43 -13.79 21.81 1.81
C HIS A 43 -15.06 21.46 2.59
N ARG A 44 -15.39 20.17 2.73
CA ARG A 44 -16.54 19.74 3.51
C ARG A 44 -16.42 20.10 4.99
N SER A 45 -15.26 19.89 5.59
CA SER A 45 -15.04 20.27 7.00
C SER A 45 -15.15 21.78 7.23
N LEU A 46 -14.76 22.57 6.23
CA LEU A 46 -14.92 24.02 6.20
C LEU A 46 -16.39 24.42 6.09
N GLU A 47 -17.16 23.82 5.18
CA GLU A 47 -18.60 24.04 5.05
C GLU A 47 -19.37 23.65 6.30
N GLU A 48 -19.06 22.49 6.90
CA GLU A 48 -19.65 22.07 8.17
C GLU A 48 -19.36 23.07 9.30
N TYR A 49 -18.16 23.65 9.32
CA TYR A 49 -17.80 24.65 10.31
C TYR A 49 -18.62 25.94 10.15
N ILE A 50 -18.86 26.38 8.91
CA ILE A 50 -19.68 27.54 8.59
C ILE A 50 -21.16 27.26 8.88
N ASN A 51 -21.65 26.09 8.46
CA ASN A 51 -23.07 25.69 8.54
C ASN A 51 -23.55 25.33 9.95
N ARG A 52 -22.67 25.15 10.93
CA ARG A 52 -23.03 25.00 12.36
C ARG A 52 -23.56 26.31 13.00
N GLY A 53 -24.09 27.23 12.20
CA GLY A 53 -24.93 28.35 12.65
C GLY A 53 -24.18 29.54 13.25
N SER A 54 -22.88 29.68 13.00
CA SER A 54 -22.04 30.68 13.67
C SER A 54 -21.64 31.89 12.82
N ASN A 55 -22.19 32.05 11.61
CA ASN A 55 -21.91 33.16 10.68
C ASN A 55 -20.40 33.40 10.42
N TRP A 56 -19.60 32.33 10.44
CA TRP A 56 -18.17 32.43 10.16
C TRP A 56 -17.92 32.71 8.69
N ILE A 57 -17.12 33.74 8.41
CA ILE A 57 -16.64 34.08 7.07
C ILE A 57 -15.14 33.79 6.98
N ILE A 58 -14.74 33.21 5.85
CA ILE A 58 -13.33 32.96 5.56
C ILE A 58 -12.71 34.28 5.09
N ARG A 59 -11.89 34.89 5.96
CA ARG A 59 -11.13 36.09 5.60
C ARG A 59 -9.83 35.78 4.86
N LYS A 60 -9.05 34.81 5.37
CA LYS A 60 -7.72 34.47 4.84
C LYS A 60 -7.31 33.05 5.23
N VAL A 61 -6.48 32.44 4.39
CA VAL A 61 -5.73 31.21 4.70
C VAL A 61 -4.38 31.62 5.27
N VAL A 62 -4.07 31.17 6.49
CA VAL A 62 -2.82 31.50 7.18
C VAL A 62 -1.70 30.53 6.80
N HIS A 63 -2.02 29.25 6.65
CA HIS A 63 -1.05 28.20 6.38
C HIS A 63 -1.69 27.08 5.57
N LEU A 64 -0.95 26.58 4.58
CA LEU A 64 -1.27 25.39 3.80
C LEU A 64 -0.04 24.49 3.77
N GLU A 65 -0.17 23.28 4.28
CA GLU A 65 0.94 22.31 4.37
C GLU A 65 0.59 21.04 3.60
N ALA A 66 1.48 20.65 2.68
CA ALA A 66 1.44 19.33 2.04
C ALA A 66 2.63 18.52 2.53
N ARG A 67 2.37 17.44 3.27
CA ARG A 67 3.42 16.53 3.75
C ARG A 67 3.56 15.36 2.78
N THR A 68 4.75 15.20 2.23
CA THR A 68 5.10 14.08 1.35
C THR A 68 6.21 13.26 1.96
N VAL A 69 6.19 11.95 1.69
CA VAL A 69 7.27 11.03 2.06
C VAL A 69 7.78 10.42 0.75
N LYS A 70 9.09 10.47 0.53
CA LYS A 70 9.70 9.83 -0.65
C LYS A 70 9.57 8.31 -0.50
N TYR A 71 8.92 7.68 -1.47
CA TYR A 71 8.82 6.24 -1.56
C TYR A 71 9.86 5.74 -2.58
N ALA A 72 10.79 4.89 -2.13
CA ALA A 72 11.69 4.16 -3.01
C ALA A 72 11.06 2.79 -3.31
N PRO A 73 10.68 2.50 -4.57
CA PRO A 73 10.02 1.25 -4.91
C PRO A 73 10.97 0.07 -4.67
N ILE A 74 10.44 -0.96 -4.02
CA ILE A 74 11.19 -2.17 -3.70
C ILE A 74 11.28 -3.04 -4.96
N ASN A 75 12.47 -3.56 -5.26
CA ASN A 75 12.68 -4.51 -6.33
C ASN A 75 12.68 -5.94 -5.83
N GLY A 76 11.92 -6.77 -6.55
CA GLY A 76 12.00 -8.23 -6.60
C GLY A 76 13.37 -8.84 -6.30
N SER A 77 13.50 -9.98 -5.61
CA SER A 77 14.77 -10.72 -5.55
C SER A 77 14.59 -12.24 -5.30
N SER A 78 15.66 -12.96 -5.04
CA SER A 78 15.63 -14.38 -4.65
C SER A 78 15.48 -14.56 -3.13
N TYR A 79 15.46 -15.82 -2.67
CA TYR A 79 15.32 -16.17 -1.26
C TYR A 79 16.26 -15.38 -0.31
N MET A 80 15.68 -14.87 0.78
CA MET A 80 16.43 -14.33 1.92
C MET A 80 15.90 -14.95 3.23
N GLN A 81 16.77 -15.08 4.23
CA GLN A 81 16.35 -15.56 5.54
C GLN A 81 15.37 -14.61 6.22
N LEU A 82 14.29 -15.16 6.79
CA LEU A 82 13.32 -14.41 7.57
C LEU A 82 13.96 -13.84 8.86
N PRO A 83 13.67 -12.58 9.23
CA PRO A 83 13.89 -12.07 10.57
C PRO A 83 13.23 -12.96 11.63
N SER A 84 13.89 -13.09 12.78
CA SER A 84 13.48 -14.00 13.85
C SER A 84 12.03 -13.80 14.30
N ALA A 85 11.57 -12.54 14.37
CA ALA A 85 10.21 -12.20 14.77
C ALA A 85 9.16 -12.84 13.84
N ILE A 86 9.33 -12.75 12.52
CA ILE A 86 8.40 -13.35 11.55
C ILE A 86 8.52 -14.88 11.54
N LYS A 87 9.76 -15.38 11.62
CA LYS A 87 10.03 -16.83 11.63
C LYS A 87 9.31 -17.54 12.80
N LEU A 88 9.16 -16.86 13.94
CA LEU A 88 8.47 -17.37 15.11
C LEU A 88 6.93 -17.36 14.97
N CYS A 89 6.37 -16.42 14.21
CA CYS A 89 4.92 -16.31 14.02
C CYS A 89 4.30 -17.47 13.23
N LYS A 90 5.10 -18.32 12.55
CA LYS A 90 4.69 -19.49 11.74
C LYS A 90 3.61 -19.26 10.67
N GLY A 91 3.08 -18.04 10.53
CA GLY A 91 2.06 -17.67 9.54
C GLY A 91 2.62 -17.26 8.18
N VAL A 92 3.94 -17.23 8.01
CA VAL A 92 4.61 -16.87 6.75
C VAL A 92 5.39 -18.06 6.22
N ILE A 93 5.09 -18.46 5.00
CA ILE A 93 5.85 -19.47 4.26
C ILE A 93 6.89 -18.74 3.43
N ASN A 94 8.16 -18.94 3.75
CA ASN A 94 9.27 -18.41 2.97
C ASN A 94 9.81 -19.50 2.03
N ILE A 95 9.56 -19.34 0.74
CA ILE A 95 9.92 -20.32 -0.27
C ILE A 95 11.39 -20.15 -0.65
N GLN A 96 12.15 -21.22 -0.57
CA GLN A 96 13.58 -21.28 -0.87
C GLN A 96 13.80 -21.48 -2.38
N ASN A 97 14.00 -20.38 -3.10
CA ASN A 97 14.29 -20.35 -4.53
C ASN A 97 15.66 -19.73 -4.84
N ASP A 98 16.32 -20.26 -5.87
CA ASP A 98 17.60 -19.78 -6.38
C ASP A 98 17.44 -18.88 -7.63
N ASP A 99 16.19 -18.63 -8.05
CA ASP A 99 15.83 -17.82 -9.21
C ASP A 99 15.20 -16.46 -8.82
N ASN A 100 14.82 -15.66 -9.81
CA ASN A 100 14.16 -14.37 -9.60
C ASN A 100 12.61 -14.48 -9.60
N LYS A 101 12.05 -15.67 -9.33
CA LYS A 101 10.61 -15.96 -9.43
C LYS A 101 9.92 -16.05 -8.05
N CYS A 102 10.48 -15.43 -7.02
CA CYS A 102 9.97 -15.52 -5.64
C CYS A 102 8.48 -15.15 -5.52
N PHE A 103 8.04 -14.11 -6.23
CA PHE A 103 6.65 -13.67 -6.29
C PHE A 103 5.74 -14.78 -6.85
N LEU A 104 6.15 -15.40 -7.97
CA LEU A 104 5.40 -16.48 -8.60
C LEU A 104 5.30 -17.69 -7.66
N TRP A 105 6.42 -18.08 -7.04
CA TRP A 105 6.43 -19.18 -6.09
C TRP A 105 5.53 -18.91 -4.89
N SER A 106 5.55 -17.69 -4.34
CA SER A 106 4.70 -17.28 -3.23
C SER A 106 3.21 -17.37 -3.56
N VAL A 107 2.83 -16.94 -4.75
CA VAL A 107 1.45 -17.07 -5.24
C VAL A 107 1.06 -18.54 -5.41
N LEU A 108 1.93 -19.37 -6.00
CA LEU A 108 1.67 -20.80 -6.17
C LEU A 108 1.52 -21.53 -4.83
N ALA A 109 2.31 -21.18 -3.81
CA ALA A 109 2.17 -21.78 -2.49
C ALA A 109 0.87 -21.40 -1.78
N ALA A 110 0.32 -20.22 -2.07
CA ALA A 110 -0.97 -19.80 -1.56
C ALA A 110 -2.14 -20.52 -2.26
N ILE A 111 -2.01 -20.80 -3.57
CA ILE A 111 -3.01 -21.53 -4.35
C ILE A 111 -2.96 -23.03 -4.05
N HIS A 112 -1.77 -23.59 -3.88
CA HIS A 112 -1.51 -25.01 -3.65
C HIS A 112 -0.87 -25.25 -2.28
N PRO A 113 -1.61 -25.06 -1.16
CA PRO A 113 -1.07 -25.26 0.17
C PRO A 113 -0.60 -26.70 0.37
N THR A 114 0.49 -26.88 1.11
CA THR A 114 1.06 -28.20 1.41
C THR A 114 1.44 -28.27 2.88
N ASP A 115 1.08 -29.37 3.54
CA ASP A 115 1.26 -29.50 4.99
C ASP A 115 2.73 -29.69 5.40
N ASN A 116 3.50 -30.38 4.57
CA ASN A 116 4.88 -30.74 4.87
C ASN A 116 5.86 -29.96 4.00
N ASN A 117 6.92 -29.40 4.58
CA ASN A 117 8.01 -28.76 3.81
C ASN A 117 7.55 -27.72 2.78
N ALA A 118 6.56 -26.89 3.13
CA ALA A 118 6.01 -25.84 2.26
C ALA A 118 7.02 -24.79 1.78
N HIS A 119 8.19 -24.72 2.42
CA HIS A 119 9.27 -23.82 2.01
C HIS A 119 10.00 -24.28 0.72
N ARG A 120 9.75 -25.48 0.18
CA ARG A 120 10.57 -26.03 -0.91
C ARG A 120 9.95 -25.82 -2.30
N VAL A 121 10.62 -25.05 -3.16
CA VAL A 121 10.19 -24.75 -4.56
C VAL A 121 9.79 -25.97 -5.37
N HIS A 122 10.51 -27.09 -5.25
CA HIS A 122 10.22 -28.31 -6.03
C HIS A 122 8.77 -28.82 -5.91
N LYS A 123 8.06 -28.46 -4.84
CA LYS A 123 6.64 -28.81 -4.65
C LYS A 123 5.72 -28.03 -5.57
N TYR A 124 6.14 -26.84 -5.97
CA TYR A 124 5.36 -25.90 -6.75
C TYR A 124 5.77 -25.88 -8.22
N LYS A 125 6.97 -26.38 -8.56
CA LYS A 125 7.43 -26.52 -9.96
C LYS A 125 6.42 -27.16 -10.91
N PRO A 126 5.66 -28.22 -10.53
CA PRO A 126 4.66 -28.80 -11.42
C PRO A 126 3.56 -27.81 -11.84
N PHE A 127 3.29 -26.81 -11.00
CA PHE A 127 2.23 -25.81 -11.19
C PHE A 127 2.75 -24.52 -11.82
N GLU A 128 4.04 -24.43 -12.19
CA GLU A 128 4.67 -23.21 -12.69
C GLU A 128 3.94 -22.62 -13.92
N ASN A 129 3.39 -23.49 -14.77
CA ASN A 129 2.70 -23.11 -16.00
C ASN A 129 1.19 -22.82 -15.82
N GLU A 130 0.65 -22.95 -14.61
CA GLU A 130 -0.77 -22.65 -14.35
C GLU A 130 -1.08 -21.15 -14.36
N LEU A 131 -0.06 -20.33 -14.05
CA LEU A 131 -0.20 -18.88 -13.96
C LEU A 131 0.36 -18.21 -15.22
N ASN A 132 -0.45 -17.33 -15.80
CA ASN A 132 -0.05 -16.52 -16.93
C ASN A 132 0.89 -15.40 -16.49
N THR A 133 2.15 -15.51 -16.91
CA THR A 133 3.22 -14.53 -16.65
C THR A 133 3.63 -13.75 -17.91
N THR A 134 2.80 -13.78 -18.96
CA THR A 134 3.13 -13.18 -20.27
C THR A 134 3.34 -11.67 -20.17
N GLY A 135 4.53 -11.22 -20.57
CA GLY A 135 4.91 -9.81 -20.58
C GLY A 135 5.10 -9.22 -19.18
N LEU A 136 5.47 -10.05 -18.21
CA LEU A 136 6.00 -9.61 -16.91
C LEU A 136 7.52 -9.71 -16.91
N ASP A 137 8.13 -8.78 -16.21
CA ASP A 137 9.56 -8.81 -15.95
C ASP A 137 9.83 -9.59 -14.67
N PHE A 138 10.91 -10.36 -14.64
CA PHE A 138 11.38 -11.01 -13.43
C PHE A 138 12.66 -10.35 -12.93
N PRO A 139 12.73 -10.01 -11.64
CA PRO A 139 11.70 -10.26 -10.63
C PRO A 139 10.55 -9.23 -10.71
N VAL A 140 9.32 -9.67 -10.39
CA VAL A 140 8.09 -8.89 -10.67
C VAL A 140 8.10 -7.55 -9.92
N PRO A 141 8.12 -6.40 -10.62
CA PRO A 141 8.00 -5.09 -9.99
C PRO A 141 6.60 -4.91 -9.38
N ILE A 142 6.49 -4.19 -8.26
CA ILE A 142 5.20 -3.97 -7.58
C ILE A 142 4.15 -3.35 -8.54
N LYS A 143 4.57 -2.44 -9.42
CA LYS A 143 3.71 -1.84 -10.47
C LYS A 143 3.10 -2.85 -11.46
N GLN A 144 3.68 -4.04 -11.60
CA GLN A 144 3.19 -5.09 -12.49
C GLN A 144 2.29 -6.12 -11.76
N VAL A 145 2.12 -6.01 -10.44
CA VAL A 145 1.24 -6.90 -9.65
C VAL A 145 -0.21 -6.78 -10.12
N GLU A 146 -0.71 -5.56 -10.34
CA GLU A 146 -2.08 -5.36 -10.85
C GLU A 146 -2.29 -6.01 -12.24
N LYS A 147 -1.25 -5.99 -13.08
CA LYS A 147 -1.29 -6.68 -14.38
C LYS A 147 -1.37 -8.20 -14.17
N PHE A 148 -0.56 -8.75 -13.28
CA PHE A 148 -0.58 -10.17 -12.95
C PHE A 148 -1.93 -10.62 -12.36
N GLU A 149 -2.52 -9.82 -11.47
CA GLU A 149 -3.87 -10.06 -10.92
C GLU A 149 -4.92 -10.19 -12.03
N LYS A 150 -4.94 -9.25 -12.98
CA LYS A 150 -5.89 -9.25 -14.10
C LYS A 150 -5.69 -10.43 -15.04
N LEU A 151 -4.44 -10.83 -15.29
CA LEU A 151 -4.12 -11.98 -16.15
C LEU A 151 -4.57 -13.32 -15.56
N ASN A 152 -4.60 -13.43 -14.23
CA ASN A 152 -4.86 -14.68 -13.52
C ASN A 152 -6.18 -14.68 -12.75
N ASN A 153 -6.93 -13.58 -12.78
CA ASN A 153 -8.16 -13.37 -12.01
C ASN A 153 -7.98 -13.64 -10.50
N LEU A 154 -6.95 -13.01 -9.92
CA LEU A 154 -6.59 -13.13 -8.50
C LEU A 154 -6.69 -11.79 -7.77
N SER A 155 -6.77 -11.85 -6.45
CA SER A 155 -6.65 -10.69 -5.56
C SER A 155 -5.45 -10.87 -4.66
N ILE A 156 -4.45 -10.01 -4.80
CA ILE A 156 -3.14 -10.12 -4.19
C ILE A 156 -2.88 -8.88 -3.34
N ASN A 157 -2.61 -9.10 -2.06
CA ASN A 157 -2.10 -8.05 -1.18
C ASN A 157 -0.63 -8.31 -0.90
N VAL A 158 0.20 -7.31 -1.18
CA VAL A 158 1.63 -7.32 -0.94
C VAL A 158 1.94 -6.41 0.25
N PHE A 159 2.60 -6.97 1.26
CA PHE A 159 3.02 -6.23 2.45
C PHE A 159 4.55 -6.19 2.53
N GLY A 160 5.09 -5.09 3.03
CA GLY A 160 6.50 -4.93 3.40
C GLY A 160 6.68 -5.08 4.90
N TYR A 161 7.87 -5.51 5.32
CA TYR A 161 8.27 -5.57 6.73
C TYR A 161 9.60 -4.87 6.96
N GLU A 162 9.60 -3.78 7.71
CA GLU A 162 10.80 -3.01 8.07
C GLU A 162 10.73 -2.61 9.55
N GLY A 163 11.84 -2.75 10.29
CA GLY A 163 11.93 -2.25 11.67
C GLY A 163 10.84 -2.79 12.60
N GLU A 164 10.49 -4.07 12.44
CA GLU A 164 9.39 -4.75 13.15
C GLU A 164 7.97 -4.27 12.80
N GLN A 165 7.82 -3.41 11.79
CA GLN A 165 6.53 -2.90 11.32
C GLN A 165 6.15 -3.51 9.97
N ILE A 166 4.89 -3.91 9.85
CA ILE A 166 4.28 -4.35 8.59
C ILE A 166 3.54 -3.17 7.96
N PHE A 167 3.75 -2.93 6.67
CA PHE A 167 3.07 -1.88 5.92
C PHE A 167 2.63 -2.37 4.53
N PRO A 168 1.52 -1.87 3.98
CA PRO A 168 1.05 -2.29 2.67
C PRO A 168 1.96 -1.72 1.55
N LEU A 169 2.34 -2.58 0.60
CA LEU A 169 3.10 -2.24 -0.61
C LEU A 169 2.22 -2.23 -1.87
N ALA A 170 1.26 -3.14 -1.95
CA ALA A 170 0.21 -3.15 -2.95
C ALA A 170 -1.03 -3.80 -2.36
N LEU A 171 -2.20 -3.20 -2.60
CA LEU A 171 -3.48 -3.74 -2.14
C LEU A 171 -4.36 -3.99 -3.37
N SER A 172 -4.92 -5.19 -3.44
CA SER A 172 -5.89 -5.55 -4.46
C SER A 172 -7.08 -4.60 -4.37
N LYS A 173 -7.43 -4.00 -5.51
CA LYS A 173 -8.69 -3.25 -5.68
C LYS A 173 -9.87 -4.16 -6.03
N SER A 174 -9.61 -5.44 -6.30
CA SER A 174 -10.61 -6.44 -6.68
C SER A 174 -11.00 -7.34 -5.51
N GLU A 175 -12.26 -7.79 -5.49
CA GLU A 175 -12.78 -8.81 -4.57
C GLU A 175 -12.99 -10.13 -5.33
N THR A 176 -11.90 -10.80 -5.73
CA THR A 176 -11.99 -12.15 -6.29
C THR A 176 -12.06 -13.20 -5.18
N ALA A 177 -12.47 -14.42 -5.56
CA ALA A 177 -12.64 -15.55 -4.63
C ALA A 177 -11.31 -16.01 -3.99
N ILE A 178 -10.16 -15.77 -4.64
CA ILE A 178 -8.85 -16.21 -4.16
C ILE A 178 -8.05 -14.98 -3.71
N LYS A 179 -7.94 -14.81 -2.38
CA LYS A 179 -7.13 -13.78 -1.74
C LYS A 179 -5.77 -14.34 -1.38
N VAL A 180 -4.73 -13.87 -2.07
CA VAL A 180 -3.34 -14.24 -1.80
C VAL A 180 -2.69 -13.15 -0.96
N LEU A 181 -2.16 -13.52 0.20
CA LEU A 181 -1.36 -12.65 1.05
C LEU A 181 0.12 -12.94 0.80
N THR A 182 0.83 -12.00 0.19
CA THR A 182 2.29 -12.11 0.01
C THR A 182 2.98 -11.10 0.94
N CYS A 183 3.89 -11.57 1.78
CA CYS A 183 4.65 -10.72 2.70
C CYS A 183 6.12 -10.66 2.23
N CYS A 184 6.50 -9.50 1.71
CA CYS A 184 7.87 -9.17 1.34
C CYS A 184 8.62 -8.67 2.57
N ILE A 185 9.84 -9.15 2.79
CA ILE A 185 10.61 -8.82 3.99
C ILE A 185 11.85 -8.05 3.62
N TYR A 186 12.08 -6.96 4.36
CA TYR A 186 13.14 -6.00 4.10
C TYR A 186 14.18 -5.99 5.24
N GLN A 187 15.46 -5.96 4.87
CA GLN A 187 16.58 -5.66 5.77
C GLN A 187 17.46 -4.56 5.18
N THR A 188 17.48 -3.40 5.84
CA THR A 188 18.31 -2.25 5.46
C THR A 188 19.77 -2.49 5.83
N LYS A 189 20.61 -2.87 4.86
CA LYS A 189 21.96 -2.31 4.65
C LYS A 189 22.30 -2.35 3.16
N ASN A 190 21.90 -1.30 2.44
CA ASN A 190 22.41 -0.92 1.11
C ASN A 190 21.97 -1.69 -0.15
N ASN A 191 20.95 -2.56 -0.15
CA ASN A 191 20.32 -3.03 -1.40
C ASN A 191 18.85 -3.41 -1.20
N HIS A 192 17.95 -2.88 -2.05
CA HIS A 192 16.50 -3.12 -2.01
C HIS A 192 16.17 -4.47 -2.69
N THR A 193 15.53 -5.40 -1.98
CA THR A 193 15.51 -6.82 -2.37
C THR A 193 14.25 -7.48 -1.77
N ILE A 194 13.31 -7.94 -2.62
CA ILE A 194 12.05 -8.61 -2.25
C ILE A 194 12.28 -10.10 -2.06
N VAL A 195 11.68 -10.69 -1.02
CA VAL A 195 11.53 -12.14 -0.85
C VAL A 195 10.12 -12.54 -1.22
#